data_AF-A0A2M9QAI2-F1
#
_entry.id   AF-A0A2M9QAI2-F1
#
_cell.length_a   1.000
_cell.length_b   1.000
_cell.length_c   1.000
_cell.angle_alpha   90.00
_cell.angle_beta   90.00
_cell.angle_gamma   90.00
#
_symmetry.space_group_name_H-M   'P 1'
#
loop_
_entity.id
_entity.type
_entity.pdbx_description
1 polymer ?
#
loop_
_entity_poly.entity_id
_entity_poly.type
_entity_poly.pdbx_seq_one_letter_code
_entity_poly.pdbx_strand_id
1 'polypeptide(L)'
;MRFLFWLSVIVSGIVSVVCFAFTNMTTTSFDPTGVNFVGGNGNPGLMFVMFPMLIILYFFFAMMFVFEKFHGRFLVKRKLFQACYAGMFVLISGITIYRIVSFRNEINPYFEYEISYLNPFSNHLFFNFWTFIACLCVSGFCSFYLKKRI
;
A
#
# COMPACT_ATOMS: atom_id res chain seq x y z
N MET A 1 -9.16 -8.85 -26.80
CA MET A 1 -9.39 -9.06 -25.35
C MET A 1 -8.09 -9.23 -24.55
N ARG A 2 -7.26 -10.26 -24.81
CA ARG A 2 -6.03 -10.51 -24.01
C ARG A 2 -5.01 -9.36 -24.01
N PHE A 3 -4.75 -8.75 -25.17
CA PHE A 3 -3.82 -7.61 -25.27
C PHE A 3 -4.30 -6.39 -24.48
N LEU A 4 -5.57 -6.01 -24.63
CA LEU A 4 -6.18 -4.89 -23.91
C LEU A 4 -6.13 -5.07 -22.40
N PHE A 5 -6.32 -6.29 -21.89
CA PHE A 5 -6.16 -6.60 -20.47
C PHE A 5 -4.71 -6.38 -19.99
N TRP A 6 -3.72 -6.87 -20.73
CA TRP A 6 -2.32 -6.67 -20.34
C TRP A 6 -1.93 -5.19 -20.39
N LEU A 7 -2.39 -4.47 -21.40
CA LEU A 7 -2.20 -3.03 -21.52
C LEU A 7 -2.84 -2.28 -20.33
N SER A 8 -4.08 -2.62 -19.96
CA SER A 8 -4.76 -1.97 -18.83
C SER A 8 -4.06 -2.25 -17.51
N VAL A 9 -3.57 -3.48 -17.29
CA VAL A 9 -2.78 -3.82 -16.10
C VAL A 9 -1.50 -2.99 -16.04
N ILE A 10 -0.75 -2.90 -17.15
CA ILE A 10 0.50 -2.12 -17.19
C ILE A 10 0.23 -0.64 -16.90
N VAL A 11 -0.76 -0.03 -17.57
CA VAL A 11 -1.12 1.38 -17.38
C VAL A 11 -1.56 1.63 -15.93
N SER A 12 -2.45 0.80 -15.40
CA SER A 12 -2.91 0.91 -14.01
C SER A 12 -1.78 0.69 -12.99
N GLY A 13 -0.80 -0.15 -13.31
CA GLY A 13 0.38 -0.39 -12.48
C GLY A 13 1.32 0.81 -12.45
N ILE A 14 1.58 1.44 -13.60
CA ILE A 14 2.35 2.69 -13.69
C ILE A 14 1.66 3.78 -12.85
N VAL A 15 0.35 3.97 -13.05
CA VAL A 15 -0.43 4.94 -12.26
C VAL A 15 -0.30 4.64 -10.76
N SER A 16 -0.49 3.39 -10.34
CA SER A 16 -0.42 3.01 -8.93
C SER A 16 0.95 3.28 -8.30
N VAL A 17 2.03 2.92 -9.00
CA VAL A 17 3.40 3.16 -8.51
C VAL A 17 3.70 4.66 -8.41
N VAL A 18 3.34 5.42 -9.45
CA VAL A 18 3.51 6.87 -9.47
C VAL A 18 2.74 7.52 -8.32
N CYS A 19 1.46 7.18 -8.15
CA CYS A 19 0.63 7.73 -7.08
C CYS A 19 1.19 7.45 -5.68
N PHE A 20 1.64 6.22 -5.42
CA PHE A 20 2.28 5.87 -4.15
C PHE A 20 3.59 6.64 -3.95
N ALA A 21 4.44 6.75 -4.98
CA ALA A 21 5.70 7.47 -4.90
C ALA A 21 5.49 8.97 -4.66
N PHE A 22 4.60 9.61 -5.42
CA PHE A 22 4.27 11.03 -5.24
C PHE A 22 3.65 11.29 -3.86
N THR A 23 2.74 10.43 -3.39
CA THR A 23 2.19 10.54 -2.03
C THR A 23 3.30 10.44 -0.99
N ASN A 24 4.23 9.47 -1.14
CA ASN A 24 5.35 9.33 -0.21
C ASN A 24 6.25 10.58 -0.17
N MET A 25 6.53 11.17 -1.35
CA MET A 25 7.42 12.33 -1.46
C MET A 25 6.77 13.65 -1.04
N THR A 26 5.47 13.81 -1.25
CA THR A 26 4.75 15.08 -1.05
C THR A 26 3.96 15.12 0.24
N THR A 27 3.89 14.02 0.98
CA THR A 27 3.26 14.02 2.29
C THR A 27 4.13 14.76 3.30
N THR A 28 3.54 15.76 3.95
CA THR A 28 4.22 16.53 5.02
C THR A 28 4.58 15.62 6.19
N SER A 29 5.88 15.54 6.52
CA SER A 29 6.37 14.96 7.76
C SER A 29 6.29 15.96 8.91
N PHE A 30 6.30 15.47 10.14
CA PHE A 30 6.36 16.31 11.33
C PHE A 30 7.71 17.03 11.44
N ASP A 31 7.71 18.31 11.84
CA ASP A 31 8.92 19.10 12.11
C ASP A 31 8.83 19.72 13.53
N PRO A 32 9.66 19.28 14.50
CA PRO A 32 9.59 19.77 15.88
C PRO A 32 9.95 21.26 16.05
N THR A 33 10.60 21.87 15.04
CA THR A 33 11.05 23.27 15.07
C THR A 33 10.25 24.20 14.16
N GLY A 34 9.41 23.62 13.30
CA GLY A 34 8.61 24.34 12.33
C GLY A 34 7.22 24.72 12.83
N VAL A 35 6.52 25.55 12.05
CA VAL A 35 5.09 25.78 12.25
C VAL A 35 4.36 24.52 11.75
N ASN A 36 4.07 23.57 12.64
CA ASN A 36 3.28 22.35 12.34
C ASN A 36 1.80 22.69 12.06
N PHE A 37 1.54 23.70 11.23
CA PHE A 37 0.20 24.15 10.87
C PHE A 37 -0.38 23.23 9.80
N VAL A 38 -1.12 22.22 10.23
CA VAL A 38 -1.99 21.45 9.34
C VAL A 38 -3.34 22.16 9.28
N GLY A 39 -3.41 23.25 8.51
CA GLY A 39 -4.67 23.93 8.21
C GLY A 39 -5.48 23.15 7.19
N GLY A 40 -6.76 22.88 7.47
CA GLY A 40 -7.67 22.22 6.53
C GLY A 40 -7.31 20.75 6.23
N ASN A 41 -7.77 20.21 5.09
CA ASN A 41 -7.87 18.79 4.73
C ASN A 41 -6.55 17.97 4.65
N GLY A 42 -5.74 17.97 5.71
CA GLY A 42 -5.11 16.75 6.22
C GLY A 42 -3.94 16.16 5.45
N ASN A 43 -3.30 16.90 4.53
CA ASN A 43 -2.09 16.59 3.74
C ASN A 43 -2.38 16.48 2.22
N PRO A 44 -2.06 17.50 1.40
CA PRO A 44 -2.38 17.51 -0.04
C PRO A 44 -1.70 16.38 -0.82
N GLY A 45 -0.60 15.81 -0.30
CA GLY A 45 0.05 14.65 -0.91
C GLY A 45 -0.85 13.42 -0.98
N LEU A 46 -1.86 13.28 -0.10
CA LEU A 46 -2.82 12.18 -0.16
C LEU A 46 -3.71 12.20 -1.41
N MET A 47 -3.90 13.37 -2.02
CA MET A 47 -4.73 13.50 -3.23
C MET A 47 -4.20 12.66 -4.38
N PHE A 48 -2.89 12.41 -4.45
CA PHE A 48 -2.28 11.59 -5.48
C PHE A 48 -2.71 10.11 -5.41
N VAL A 49 -3.08 9.60 -4.23
CA VAL A 49 -3.65 8.24 -4.09
C VAL A 49 -5.18 8.28 -4.06
N MET A 50 -5.79 9.28 -3.43
CA MET A 50 -7.25 9.37 -3.32
C MET A 50 -7.93 9.61 -4.67
N PHE A 51 -7.39 10.50 -5.50
CA PHE A 51 -8.01 10.86 -6.77
C PHE A 51 -8.08 9.66 -7.76
N PRO A 52 -7.00 8.91 -8.01
CA PRO A 52 -7.04 7.71 -8.87
C PRO A 52 -7.32 6.41 -8.09
N MET A 53 -7.91 6.46 -6.90
CA MET A 53 -8.09 5.29 -6.03
C MET A 53 -8.75 4.10 -6.73
N LEU A 54 -9.74 4.33 -7.58
CA LEU A 54 -10.41 3.25 -8.34
C LEU A 54 -9.47 2.56 -9.33
N ILE A 55 -8.55 3.30 -9.96
CA ILE A 55 -7.53 2.74 -10.87
C ILE A 55 -6.54 1.89 -10.07
N ILE A 56 -6.15 2.36 -8.89
CA ILE A 56 -5.26 1.64 -7.97
C ILE A 56 -5.90 0.33 -7.49
N LEU A 57 -7.17 0.38 -7.05
CA LEU A 57 -7.91 -0.81 -6.66
C LEU A 57 -8.09 -1.79 -7.83
N TYR A 58 -8.37 -1.27 -9.02
CA TYR A 58 -8.42 -2.08 -10.24
C TYR A 58 -7.08 -2.77 -10.51
N PHE A 59 -5.95 -2.08 -10.34
CA PHE A 59 -4.63 -2.68 -10.52
C PHE A 59 -4.42 -3.88 -9.57
N PHE A 60 -4.67 -3.71 -8.27
CA PHE A 60 -4.53 -4.80 -7.29
C PHE A 60 -5.47 -5.97 -7.58
N PHE A 61 -6.71 -5.67 -7.97
CA PHE A 61 -7.65 -6.70 -8.41
C PHE A 61 -7.14 -7.45 -9.66
N ALA A 62 -6.67 -6.73 -10.66
CA ALA A 62 -6.19 -7.33 -11.90
C ALA A 62 -4.90 -8.16 -11.67
N MET A 63 -4.06 -7.76 -10.71
CA MET A 63 -2.90 -8.53 -10.27
C MET A 63 -3.27 -9.91 -9.72
N MET A 64 -4.48 -10.11 -9.19
CA MET A 64 -4.93 -11.45 -8.78
C MET A 64 -4.88 -12.43 -9.96
N PHE A 65 -5.34 -12.04 -11.16
CA PHE A 65 -5.31 -12.89 -12.35
C PHE A 65 -3.88 -13.09 -12.89
N VAL A 66 -3.02 -12.07 -12.75
CA VAL A 66 -1.60 -12.18 -13.11
C VAL A 66 -0.92 -13.21 -12.20
N PHE A 67 -1.15 -13.13 -10.89
CA PHE A 67 -0.60 -14.08 -9.92
C PHE A 67 -1.14 -15.48 -10.12
N GLU A 68 -2.42 -15.66 -10.43
CA GLU A 68 -2.98 -16.98 -10.76
C GLU A 68 -2.21 -17.66 -11.91
N LYS A 69 -1.98 -16.92 -13.01
CA LYS A 69 -1.18 -17.42 -14.13
C LYS A 69 0.27 -17.66 -13.75
N PHE A 70 0.84 -16.78 -12.93
CA PHE A 70 2.20 -16.94 -12.42
C PHE A 70 2.32 -18.25 -11.62
N HIS A 71 1.42 -18.49 -10.67
CA HIS A 71 1.41 -19.73 -9.87
C HIS A 71 1.29 -20.99 -10.72
N GLY A 72 0.53 -20.95 -11.81
CA GLY A 72 0.42 -22.06 -12.76
C GLY A 72 1.70 -22.34 -13.56
N ARG A 73 2.59 -21.35 -13.70
CA ARG A 73 3.85 -21.48 -14.46
C ARG A 73 5.00 -22.05 -13.63
N PHE A 74 4.96 -21.89 -12.31
CA PHE A 74 5.99 -22.40 -11.41
C PHE A 74 5.61 -23.78 -10.85
N LEU A 75 6.56 -24.72 -10.83
CA LEU A 75 6.40 -26.06 -10.23
C LEU A 75 6.54 -26.02 -8.69
N VAL A 76 5.96 -25.00 -8.05
CA VAL A 76 6.06 -24.79 -6.60
C VAL A 76 4.74 -25.19 -5.94
N LYS A 77 4.83 -25.82 -4.76
CA LYS A 77 3.64 -26.23 -3.99
C LYS A 77 2.81 -24.99 -3.64
N ARG A 78 1.50 -25.03 -3.92
CA ARG A 78 0.54 -23.95 -3.58
C ARG A 78 0.66 -23.45 -2.14
N LYS A 79 0.82 -24.37 -1.18
CA LYS A 79 0.97 -24.03 0.25
C LYS A 79 2.20 -23.15 0.51
N LEU A 80 3.28 -23.34 -0.24
CA LEU A 80 4.50 -22.54 -0.10
C LEU A 80 4.25 -21.09 -0.54
N PHE A 81 3.63 -20.88 -1.71
CA PHE A 81 3.27 -19.53 -2.14
C PHE A 81 2.34 -18.82 -1.15
N GLN A 82 1.31 -19.52 -0.66
CA GLN A 82 0.40 -18.96 0.35
C GLN A 82 1.15 -18.57 1.63
N ALA A 83 2.04 -19.43 2.11
CA ALA A 83 2.87 -19.13 3.28
C ALA A 83 3.81 -17.95 3.03
N CYS A 84 4.43 -17.85 1.84
CA CYS A 84 5.29 -16.72 1.48
C CYS A 84 4.52 -15.39 1.45
N TYR A 85 3.37 -15.33 0.79
CA TYR A 85 2.57 -14.09 0.76
C TYR A 85 2.06 -13.69 2.14
N ALA A 86 1.55 -14.65 2.92
CA ALA A 86 1.08 -14.39 4.27
C ALA A 86 2.23 -13.95 5.20
N GLY A 87 3.37 -14.65 5.13
CA GLY A 87 4.56 -14.32 5.92
C GLY A 87 5.10 -12.94 5.60
N MET A 88 5.24 -12.61 4.31
CA MET A 88 5.67 -11.27 3.88
C MET A 88 4.68 -10.19 4.30
N PHE A 89 3.37 -10.43 4.16
CA PHE A 89 2.34 -9.48 4.59
C PHE A 89 2.41 -9.22 6.10
N VAL A 90 2.54 -10.27 6.92
CA VAL A 90 2.66 -10.15 8.39
C VAL A 90 3.95 -9.41 8.76
N LEU A 91 5.07 -9.75 8.13
CA LEU A 91 6.36 -9.10 8.38
C LEU A 91 6.30 -7.61 8.08
N ILE A 92 5.81 -7.22 6.90
CA ILE A 92 5.71 -5.81 6.50
C ILE A 92 4.74 -5.06 7.42
N SER A 93 3.58 -5.66 7.71
CA SER A 93 2.57 -5.06 8.59
C SER A 93 3.11 -4.86 10.00
N GLY A 94 3.84 -5.84 10.55
CA GLY A 94 4.47 -5.75 11.86
C GLY A 94 5.51 -4.62 11.93
N ILE A 95 6.39 -4.52 10.93
CA ILE A 95 7.37 -3.42 10.84
C ILE A 95 6.67 -2.06 10.74
N THR A 96 5.59 -1.99 9.94
CA THR A 96 4.84 -0.75 9.74
C THR A 96 4.15 -0.30 11.02
N ILE A 97 3.49 -1.23 11.73
CA ILE A 97 2.86 -0.97 13.04
C ILE A 97 3.92 -0.48 14.04
N TYR A 98 5.07 -1.15 14.14
CA TYR A 98 6.14 -0.73 15.03
C TYR A 98 6.61 0.70 14.73
N ARG A 99 6.82 1.03 13.45
CA ARG A 99 7.22 2.38 13.03
C ARG A 99 6.17 3.43 13.36
N ILE A 100 4.89 3.13 13.15
CA ILE A 100 3.80 4.06 13.46
C ILE A 100 3.71 4.31 14.97
N VAL A 101 3.83 3.27 15.78
CA VAL A 101 3.82 3.40 17.25
C VAL A 101 5.02 4.23 17.73
N SER A 102 6.22 3.93 17.22
CA SER A 102 7.44 4.68 17.56
C SER A 102 7.33 6.14 17.16
N PHE A 103 6.91 6.41 15.92
CA PHE A 103 6.74 7.77 15.39
C PHE A 103 5.70 8.55 16.19
N ARG A 104 4.56 7.94 16.50
CA ARG A 104 3.54 8.56 17.35
C ARG A 104 4.10 8.96 18.70
N ASN A 105 4.80 8.05 19.39
CA ASN A 105 5.35 8.33 20.71
C ASN A 105 6.41 9.45 20.68
N GLU A 106 7.14 9.57 19.57
CA GLU A 106 8.11 10.64 19.35
C GLU A 106 7.45 12.01 19.16
N ILE A 107 6.35 12.09 18.40
CA ILE A 107 5.68 13.37 18.10
C ILE A 107 4.65 13.78 19.16
N ASN A 108 4.07 12.84 19.92
CA ASN A 108 3.00 13.11 20.88
C ASN A 108 3.33 14.19 21.93
N PRO A 109 4.57 14.31 22.46
CA PRO A 109 4.94 15.38 23.39
C PRO A 109 4.82 16.80 22.84
N TYR A 110 4.74 16.97 21.52
CA TYR A 110 4.64 18.27 20.85
C TYR A 110 3.19 18.72 20.63
N PHE A 111 2.20 17.95 21.09
CA PHE A 111 0.77 18.24 20.93
C PHE A 111 0.08 18.29 22.30
N GLU A 112 -0.90 19.19 22.44
CA GLU A 112 -1.70 19.32 23.66
C GLU A 112 -2.59 18.09 23.94
N TYR A 113 -2.90 17.34 22.89
CA TYR A 113 -3.78 16.16 22.94
C TYR A 113 -3.11 14.94 22.34
N GLU A 114 -3.54 13.78 22.80
CA GLU A 114 -3.08 12.49 22.32
C GLU A 114 -3.43 12.31 20.82
N ILE A 115 -2.40 12.10 19.99
CA ILE A 115 -2.57 11.98 18.54
C ILE A 115 -2.99 10.54 18.18
N SER A 116 -3.87 10.40 17.18
CA SER A 116 -4.17 9.09 16.59
C SER A 116 -2.96 8.49 15.85
N TYR A 117 -2.88 7.17 15.75
CA TYR A 117 -1.88 6.46 14.94
C TYR A 117 -2.00 6.81 13.45
N LEU A 118 -3.23 7.00 12.96
CA LEU A 118 -3.51 7.46 11.61
C LEU A 118 -3.74 8.98 11.67
N ASN A 119 -2.72 9.73 11.28
CA ASN A 119 -2.73 11.18 11.33
C ASN A 119 -2.01 11.75 10.09
N PRO A 120 -2.22 13.05 9.77
CA PRO A 120 -1.61 13.68 8.59
C PRO A 120 -0.08 13.55 8.48
N PHE A 121 0.62 13.42 9.61
CA PHE A 121 2.08 13.31 9.68
C PHE A 121 2.57 11.87 9.49
N SER A 122 1.75 10.86 9.76
CA SER A 122 2.11 9.45 9.61
C SER A 122 1.81 8.87 8.21
N ASN A 123 1.23 9.65 7.29
CA ASN A 123 0.87 9.22 5.93
C ASN A 123 2.03 8.60 5.14
N HIS A 124 3.24 9.14 5.25
CA HIS A 124 4.43 8.60 4.58
C HIS A 124 4.79 7.17 5.06
N LEU A 125 4.36 6.78 6.27
CA LEU A 125 4.49 5.42 6.80
C LEU A 125 3.44 4.45 6.24
N PHE A 126 2.28 4.97 5.82
CA PHE A 126 1.20 4.17 5.22
C PHE A 126 1.26 4.07 3.70
N PHE A 127 1.79 5.10 3.03
CA PHE A 127 1.92 5.16 1.58
C PHE A 127 3.39 5.13 1.20
N ASN A 128 3.98 3.95 1.30
CA ASN A 128 5.36 3.70 0.87
C ASN A 128 5.48 2.41 0.07
N PHE A 129 6.68 2.19 -0.46
CA PHE A 129 7.00 1.01 -1.25
C PHE A 129 6.69 -0.32 -0.54
N TRP A 130 6.93 -0.41 0.77
CA TRP A 130 6.67 -1.64 1.53
C TRP A 130 5.18 -1.93 1.67
N THR A 131 4.39 -0.92 2.00
CA THR A 131 2.92 -1.05 2.06
C THR A 131 2.32 -1.40 0.70
N PHE A 132 2.88 -0.92 -0.40
CA PHE A 132 2.51 -1.32 -1.75
C PHE A 132 2.79 -2.82 -2.00
N ILE A 133 3.97 -3.32 -1.57
CA ILE A 133 4.28 -4.76 -1.61
C ILE A 133 3.30 -5.55 -0.75
N ALA A 134 2.93 -5.07 0.43
CA ALA A 134 1.94 -5.74 1.28
C ALA A 134 0.59 -5.89 0.56
N CYS A 135 0.12 -4.85 -0.15
CA CYS A 135 -1.08 -4.92 -0.99
C CYS A 135 -0.94 -5.93 -2.15
N LEU A 136 0.25 -6.04 -2.76
CA LEU A 136 0.53 -7.09 -3.75
C LEU A 136 0.50 -8.48 -3.13
N CYS A 137 1.00 -8.67 -1.89
CA CYS A 137 0.90 -9.95 -1.18
C CYS A 137 -0.56 -10.33 -0.94
N VAL A 138 -1.44 -9.39 -0.57
CA VAL A 138 -2.88 -9.62 -0.46
C VAL A 138 -3.46 -10.08 -1.79
N SER A 139 -3.13 -9.37 -2.88
CA SER A 139 -3.59 -9.73 -4.23
C SER A 139 -3.11 -11.13 -4.65
N GLY A 140 -1.86 -11.47 -4.35
CA GLY A 140 -1.28 -12.80 -4.60
C GLY A 140 -1.86 -13.90 -3.71
N PHE A 141 -2.29 -13.59 -2.49
CA PHE A 141 -3.00 -14.53 -1.65
C PHE A 141 -4.45 -14.75 -2.15
N CYS A 142 -5.14 -13.68 -2.51
CA CYS A 142 -6.51 -13.71 -3.03
C CYS A 142 -6.62 -14.43 -4.37
N SER A 143 -5.57 -14.43 -5.21
CA SER A 143 -5.58 -15.14 -6.50
C SER A 143 -5.87 -16.64 -6.36
N PHE A 144 -5.51 -17.26 -5.22
CA PHE A 144 -5.79 -18.66 -4.96
C PHE A 144 -7.28 -18.99 -4.84
N TYR A 145 -8.12 -17.99 -4.62
CA TYR A 145 -9.58 -18.14 -4.53
C TYR A 145 -10.27 -17.99 -5.88
N LEU A 146 -9.58 -17.47 -6.91
CA LEU A 146 -10.12 -17.39 -8.29
C LEU A 146 -10.34 -18.78 -8.90
N LYS A 147 -9.34 -19.68 -8.71
CA LYS A 147 -9.36 -21.05 -9.26
C LYS A 147 -10.45 -21.95 -8.67
N LYS A 148 -11.11 -21.55 -7.58
CA LYS A 148 -12.20 -22.34 -6.98
C LYS A 148 -13.56 -22.17 -7.70
N ARG A 149 -13.64 -21.31 -8.72
CA ARG A 149 -14.90 -20.94 -9.40
C ARG A 149 -14.94 -21.19 -10.92
N ILE A 150 -13.94 -21.85 -11.52
CA ILE A 150 -13.95 -22.31 -12.92
C ILE A 150 -13.66 -23.80 -12.91
#